data_AF-A0A3S0KIU9-F1
#
_entry.id   AF-A0A3S0KIU9-F1
#
_cell.length_a   1.000
_cell.length_b   1.000
_cell.length_c   1.000
_cell.angle_alpha   90.00
_cell.angle_beta   90.00
_cell.angle_gamma   90.00
#
_symmetry.space_group_name_H-M   'P 1'
#
loop_
_entity.id
_entity.type
_entity.pdbx_description
1 polymer ?
#
loop_
_entity_poly.entity_id
_entity_poly.type
_entity_poly.pdbx_seq_one_letter_code
_entity_poly.pdbx_strand_id
1 'polypeptide(L)'
;MTSRQRMALMLGLTLSTLLALPVARAEDSIKDACKQDAQTLCKGIKPGGGRIAACLKEHKDEVSAECKEAVKEHRGERRHRPGRKASDAGSDSN
;
A
#
# COMPACT_ATOMS: atom_id res chain seq x y z
N MET A 1 -43.20 -23.60 25.90
CA MET A 1 -42.16 -22.55 25.84
C MET A 1 -40.90 -23.04 25.13
N THR A 2 -40.97 -23.39 23.83
CA THR A 2 -39.81 -23.95 23.08
C THR A 2 -39.59 -23.29 21.71
N SER A 3 -40.52 -22.44 21.24
CA SER A 3 -40.44 -21.79 19.93
C SER A 3 -39.64 -20.48 19.95
N ARG A 4 -39.87 -19.61 20.95
CA ARG A 4 -39.14 -18.34 21.12
C ARG A 4 -37.64 -18.56 21.42
N GLN A 5 -37.31 -19.64 22.12
CA GLN A 5 -35.95 -19.98 22.54
C GLN A 5 -35.12 -20.57 21.37
N ARG A 6 -35.78 -21.31 20.46
CA ARG A 6 -35.17 -21.81 19.22
C ARG A 6 -34.89 -20.70 18.20
N MET A 7 -35.77 -19.70 18.11
CA MET A 7 -35.54 -18.51 17.26
C MET A 7 -34.31 -17.73 17.72
N ALA A 8 -34.16 -17.48 19.03
CA ALA A 8 -33.01 -16.78 19.59
C ALA A 8 -31.68 -17.53 19.38
N LEU A 9 -31.68 -18.86 19.47
CA LEU A 9 -30.50 -19.69 19.17
C LEU A 9 -30.08 -19.61 17.69
N MET A 10 -31.02 -19.63 16.75
CA MET A 10 -30.73 -19.54 15.31
C MET A 10 -30.25 -18.14 14.88
N LEU A 11 -30.84 -17.09 15.46
CA LEU A 11 -30.42 -15.70 15.24
C LEU A 11 -29.03 -15.42 15.86
N GLY A 12 -28.69 -16.06 16.98
CA GLY A 12 -27.37 -15.93 17.62
C GLY A 12 -26.23 -16.66 16.88
N LEU A 13 -26.48 -17.84 16.32
CA LEU A 13 -25.46 -18.62 15.59
C LEU A 13 -25.04 -17.98 14.26
N THR A 14 -25.98 -17.37 13.53
CA THR A 14 -25.69 -16.72 12.24
C THR A 14 -24.93 -15.41 12.42
N LEU A 15 -25.21 -14.65 13.49
CA LEU A 15 -24.49 -13.41 13.80
C LEU A 15 -23.01 -13.66 14.19
N SER A 16 -22.70 -14.79 14.84
CA SER A 16 -21.32 -15.15 15.20
C SER A 16 -20.43 -15.50 13.99
N THR A 17 -21.00 -16.01 12.90
CA THR A 17 -20.21 -16.41 11.72
C THR A 17 -19.93 -15.24 10.77
N LEU A 18 -20.67 -14.13 10.86
CA LEU A 18 -20.51 -12.99 9.97
C LEU A 18 -19.30 -12.09 10.32
N LEU A 19 -18.67 -12.31 11.48
CA LEU A 19 -17.56 -11.46 11.98
C LEU A 19 -16.17 -11.88 11.48
N ALA A 20 -16.06 -12.93 10.65
CA ALA A 20 -14.80 -13.51 10.19
C ALA A 20 -14.57 -13.36 8.67
N LEU A 21 -15.01 -12.26 8.07
CA LEU A 21 -14.57 -11.90 6.72
C LEU A 21 -13.11 -11.43 6.81
N PRO A 22 -12.14 -12.12 6.15
CA PRO A 22 -10.78 -11.63 6.09
C PRO A 22 -10.78 -10.32 5.31
N VAL A 23 -10.61 -9.20 6.01
CA VAL A 23 -10.20 -7.95 5.37
C VAL A 23 -8.75 -8.16 4.93
N ALA A 24 -8.58 -8.61 3.69
CA ALA A 24 -7.29 -8.56 3.02
C ALA A 24 -6.90 -7.08 2.93
N ARG A 25 -6.18 -6.58 3.94
CA ARG A 25 -5.51 -5.29 3.87
C ARG A 25 -4.35 -5.48 2.89
N ALA A 26 -4.64 -5.33 1.60
CA ALA A 26 -3.66 -5.02 0.59
C ALA A 26 -3.21 -3.56 0.85
N GLU A 27 -2.44 -3.35 1.90
CA GLU A 27 -1.65 -2.13 2.04
C GLU A 27 -0.40 -2.30 1.16
N ASP A 28 -0.64 -2.45 -0.15
CA ASP A 28 0.40 -2.55 -1.16
C ASP A 28 1.04 -1.18 -1.32
N SER A 29 1.97 -0.87 -0.40
CA SER A 29 2.91 0.20 -0.62
C SER A 29 3.55 -0.01 -2.00
N ILE A 30 3.74 1.04 -2.81
CA ILE A 30 4.40 0.93 -4.13
C ILE A 30 5.69 0.10 -4.06
N LYS A 31 6.41 0.20 -2.94
CA LYS A 31 7.63 -0.56 -2.68
C LYS A 31 7.42 -2.07 -2.69
N ASP A 32 6.31 -2.54 -2.14
CA ASP A 32 5.97 -3.96 -2.06
C ASP A 32 5.41 -4.44 -3.40
N ALA A 33 4.49 -3.68 -4.02
CA ALA A 33 3.95 -3.97 -5.35
C ALA A 33 5.04 -4.04 -6.43
N CYS A 34 6.05 -3.16 -6.36
CA CYS A 34 7.17 -3.15 -7.31
C CYS A 34 8.41 -3.90 -6.82
N LYS A 35 8.35 -4.61 -5.69
CA LYS A 35 9.53 -5.24 -5.07
C LYS A 35 10.15 -6.30 -5.98
N GLN A 36 9.30 -7.16 -6.52
CA GLN A 36 9.74 -8.26 -7.38
C GLN A 36 10.30 -7.73 -8.69
N ASP A 37 9.64 -6.75 -9.29
CA ASP A 37 10.11 -6.06 -10.49
C ASP A 37 11.44 -5.33 -10.26
N ALA A 38 11.61 -4.67 -9.11
CA ALA A 38 12.87 -4.02 -8.75
C ALA A 38 14.02 -5.04 -8.59
N GLN A 39 13.72 -6.24 -8.11
CA GLN A 39 14.71 -7.31 -7.97
C GLN A 39 15.05 -7.97 -9.30
N THR A 40 14.17 -7.95 -10.30
CA THR A 40 14.41 -8.58 -11.61
C THR A 40 15.02 -7.59 -12.59
N LEU A 41 14.43 -6.40 -12.73
CA LEU A 41 14.75 -5.37 -13.72
C LEU A 41 15.85 -4.42 -13.24
N CYS A 42 15.86 -4.08 -11.94
CA CYS A 42 16.78 -3.08 -11.37
C CYS A 42 17.93 -3.71 -10.57
N LYS A 43 18.39 -4.91 -10.97
CA LYS A 43 19.52 -5.60 -10.33
C LYS A 43 20.77 -4.72 -10.37
N GLY A 44 21.40 -4.52 -9.20
CA GLY A 44 22.62 -3.72 -9.07
C GLY A 44 22.39 -2.22 -8.81
N ILE A 45 21.14 -1.73 -8.84
CA ILE A 45 20.84 -0.35 -8.44
C ILE A 45 20.90 -0.24 -6.92
N LYS A 46 21.80 0.63 -6.42
CA LYS A 46 21.88 0.91 -4.98
C LYS A 46 20.57 1.54 -4.48
N PRO A 47 19.93 0.97 -3.44
CA PRO A 47 18.72 1.54 -2.86
C PRO A 47 18.97 2.94 -2.30
N GLY A 48 17.89 3.71 -2.17
CA GLY A 48 17.92 5.10 -1.70
C GLY A 48 17.93 6.15 -2.83
N GLY A 49 17.64 7.41 -2.48
CA GLY A 49 17.64 8.54 -3.41
C GLY A 49 16.63 8.46 -4.56
N GLY A 50 15.68 7.52 -4.53
CA GLY A 50 14.71 7.33 -5.61
C GLY A 50 15.26 6.61 -6.84
N ARG A 51 16.48 6.04 -6.80
CA ARG A 51 17.10 5.38 -7.97
C ARG A 51 16.31 4.17 -8.48
N ILE A 52 15.81 3.33 -7.56
CA ILE A 52 14.94 2.19 -7.91
C ILE A 52 13.68 2.68 -8.62
N ALA A 53 13.08 3.79 -8.15
CA ALA A 53 11.88 4.35 -8.78
C ALA A 53 12.16 4.92 -10.18
N ALA A 54 13.36 5.48 -10.41
CA ALA A 54 13.79 5.91 -11.73
C ALA A 54 13.96 4.72 -12.69
N CYS A 55 14.64 3.65 -12.24
CA CYS A 55 14.80 2.43 -13.01
C CYS A 55 13.45 1.77 -13.36
N LEU A 56 12.56 1.60 -12.38
CA LEU A 56 11.21 1.07 -12.62
C LEU A 56 10.39 1.94 -13.61
N LYS A 57 10.65 3.25 -13.66
CA LYS A 57 10.01 4.16 -14.60
C LYS A 57 10.54 4.00 -16.03
N GLU A 58 11.82 3.68 -16.19
CA GLU A 58 12.41 3.33 -17.49
C GLU A 58 11.85 1.99 -17.99
N HIS A 59 11.69 1.02 -17.09
CA HIS A 59 11.09 -0.28 -17.37
C HIS A 59 9.57 -0.33 -17.18
N LYS A 60 8.89 0.82 -17.25
CA LYS A 60 7.44 0.94 -16.95
C LYS A 60 6.55 0.00 -17.78
N ASP A 61 7.03 -0.46 -18.93
CA ASP A 61 6.30 -1.35 -19.83
C ASP A 61 6.58 -2.83 -19.52
N GLU A 62 7.71 -3.12 -18.87
CA GLU A 62 8.18 -4.47 -18.49
C GLU A 62 7.81 -4.86 -17.06
N VAL A 63 7.53 -3.89 -16.19
CA VAL A 63 7.02 -4.15 -14.83
C VAL A 63 5.65 -4.85 -14.85
N SER A 64 5.36 -5.57 -13.77
CA SER A 64 4.09 -6.25 -13.54
C SER A 64 2.88 -5.31 -13.59
N ALA A 65 1.70 -5.87 -13.83
CA ALA A 65 0.45 -5.11 -13.77
C ALA A 65 0.23 -4.48 -12.39
N GLU A 66 0.59 -5.20 -11.32
CA GLU A 66 0.48 -4.71 -9.94
C GLU A 66 1.36 -3.49 -9.70
N CYS A 67 2.63 -3.51 -10.13
CA CYS A 67 3.51 -2.35 -10.02
C CYS A 67 3.03 -1.17 -10.89
N LYS A 68 2.48 -1.43 -12.09
CA LYS A 68 1.91 -0.38 -12.95
C LYS A 68 0.76 0.35 -12.27
N GLU A 69 -0.17 -0.40 -11.67
CA GLU A 69 -1.33 0.18 -11.00
C GLU A 69 -0.91 0.93 -9.72
N ALA A 70 -0.01 0.35 -8.91
CA ALA A 70 0.52 1.01 -7.71
C ALA A 70 1.25 2.33 -8.02
N VAL A 71 1.99 2.40 -9.13
CA VAL A 71 2.66 3.63 -9.58
C VAL A 71 1.66 4.66 -10.12
N LYS A 72 0.57 4.23 -10.78
CA LYS A 72 -0.48 5.13 -11.29
C LYS A 72 -1.27 5.78 -10.15
N GLU A 73 -1.75 5.01 -9.17
CA GLU A 73 -2.52 5.54 -8.04
C GLU A 73 -1.73 6.59 -7.27
N HIS A 74 -0.45 6.32 -6.98
CA HIS A 74 0.39 7.29 -6.27
C HIS A 74 0.84 8.49 -7.11
N ARG A 75 0.69 8.47 -8.45
CA ARG A 75 0.96 9.64 -9.29
C ARG A 75 -0.17 10.68 -9.20
N GLY A 76 -1.38 10.25 -8.83
CA GLY A 76 -2.51 11.13 -8.50
C GLY A 76 -2.27 11.95 -7.22
N GLU A 77 -1.69 11.32 -6.21
CA GLU A 77 -1.39 11.94 -4.90
C GLU A 77 -0.21 12.93 -4.95
N ARG A 78 0.65 12.85 -5.98
CA ARG A 78 1.82 13.74 -6.17
C ARG A 78 1.45 15.07 -6.82
N ARG A 79 0.18 15.48 -6.73
CA ARG A 79 -0.27 16.85 -7.04
C ARG A 79 -0.30 17.79 -5.83
N HIS A 80 0.05 17.34 -4.61
CA HIS A 80 0.15 18.27 -3.46
C HIS A 80 1.12 17.84 -2.34
N ARG A 81 2.35 17.40 -2.66
CA ARG A 81 3.40 17.45 -1.63
C ARG A 81 4.43 18.50 -2.00
N PRO A 82 4.33 19.74 -1.49
CA PRO A 82 5.45 20.67 -1.57
C PRO A 82 6.63 19.95 -0.94
N GLY A 83 7.71 19.87 -1.71
CA GLY A 83 8.94 19.23 -1.31
C GLY A 83 9.33 19.72 0.07
N ARG A 84 9.71 18.78 0.93
CA ARG A 84 10.44 19.04 2.15
C ARG A 84 11.46 20.14 1.83
N LYS A 85 11.28 21.33 2.40
CA LYS A 85 12.41 22.23 2.56
C LYS A 85 13.43 21.45 3.37
N ALA A 86 14.48 21.04 2.68
CA ALA A 86 15.73 20.76 3.35
C ALA A 86 16.13 22.04 4.12
N SER A 87 16.58 21.86 5.36
CA SER A 87 17.71 22.62 5.93
C SER A 87 17.49 23.74 6.95
N ASP A 88 16.30 24.21 7.29
CA ASP A 88 16.19 25.28 8.32
C ASP A 88 16.02 24.70 9.73
N ALA A 89 17.10 24.08 10.21
CA ALA A 89 17.31 23.83 11.63
C ALA A 89 17.87 25.12 12.28
N GLY A 90 17.09 25.71 13.18
CA GLY A 90 17.53 26.53 14.32
C GLY A 90 18.56 27.65 14.09
N SER A 91 18.10 28.90 14.13
CA SER A 91 18.89 30.02 14.65
C SER A 91 17.94 31.14 15.11
N ASP A 92 17.31 30.94 16.26
CA ASP A 92 16.72 32.03 17.05
C ASP A 92 17.05 31.76 18.52
N SER A 93 18.23 32.21 18.95
CA SER A 93 18.60 32.51 20.35
C SER A 93 20.04 33.05 20.40
N ASN A 94 20.20 34.37 20.18
CA ASN A 94 20.84 35.33 21.10
C ASN A 94 20.84 36.72 20.47
#